data_AF-A0A0H4X6A9-F1
#
_entry.id   AF-A0A0H4X6A9-F1
#
_cell.length_a   1.000
_cell.length_b   1.000
_cell.length_c   1.000
_cell.angle_alpha   90.00
_cell.angle_beta   90.00
_cell.angle_gamma   90.00
#
_symmetry.space_group_name_H-M   'P 1'
#
loop_
_entity.id
_entity.type
_entity.pdbx_description
1 polymer ?
#
loop_
_entity_poly.entity_id
_entity_poly.type
_entity_poly.pdbx_seq_one_letter_code
_entity_poly.pdbx_strand_id
1 'polypeptide(L)' 'MSRPALAALLSFLIPGVGQIYNGDLFRGLFWLIITPGFWIGTGGCLGWVCHIVAAVTAHNRAEDKTKYRITVV' A
#
# COMPACT_ATOMS: atom_id res chain seq x y z
N MET A 1 7.31 -0.41 15.41
CA MET A 1 6.83 -1.73 14.95
C MET A 1 6.03 -1.49 13.68
N SER A 2 6.51 -1.94 12.52
CA SER A 2 5.69 -2.03 11.33
C SER A 2 4.56 -3.01 11.64
N ARG A 3 3.32 -2.52 11.71
CA ARG A 3 2.13 -3.37 11.90
C ARG A 3 1.61 -3.71 10.49
N PRO A 4 1.90 -4.90 9.94
CA PRO A 4 1.60 -5.19 8.54
C PRO A 4 0.11 -5.10 8.23
N ALA A 5 -0.73 -5.58 9.17
CA ALA A 5 -2.17 -5.45 9.09
C ALA A 5 -2.63 -3.97 9.04
N LEU A 6 -2.02 -3.08 9.82
CA LEU A 6 -2.38 -1.66 9.80
C LEU A 6 -1.95 -1.01 8.48
N ALA A 7 -0.77 -1.34 7.97
CA ALA A 7 -0.32 -0.87 6.66
C ALA A 7 -1.28 -1.34 5.54
N ALA A 8 -1.75 -2.59 5.60
CA ALA A 8 -2.72 -3.12 4.66
C ALA A 8 -4.05 -2.36 4.71
N LEU A 9 -4.61 -2.16 5.91
CA LEU A 9 -5.88 -1.44 6.12
C LEU A 9 -5.79 0.00 5.61
N LEU A 10 -4.68 0.69 5.90
CA LEU A 10 -4.45 2.05 5.43
C LEU A 10 -4.45 2.13 3.90
N SER A 11 -3.77 1.20 3.23
CA SER A 11 -3.74 1.17 1.76
C SER A 11 -5.00 0.62 1.10
N PHE A 12 -5.77 -0.20 1.81
CA PHE A 12 -7.08 -0.63 1.34
C PHE A 12 -8.07 0.53 1.33
N LEU A 13 -8.04 1.39 2.36
CA LEU A 13 -8.91 2.57 2.41
C LEU A 13 -8.48 3.64 1.41
N ILE A 14 -7.18 3.97 1.42
CA ILE A 14 -6.58 4.96 0.53
C ILE A 14 -5.33 4.36 -0.10
N PRO A 15 -5.37 3.95 -1.38
CA PRO A 15 -4.24 3.35 -2.08
C PRO A 15 -3.01 4.23 -2.00
N GLY A 16 -1.94 3.71 -1.39
CA GLY A 16 -0.69 4.42 -1.19
C GLY A 16 -0.39 4.82 0.25
N VAL A 17 -1.40 4.95 1.12
CA VAL A 17 -1.19 5.45 2.50
C VAL A 17 -0.44 4.46 3.39
N GLY A 18 -0.68 3.16 3.27
CA GLY A 18 0.09 2.13 3.95
C GLY A 18 1.55 2.04 3.49
N GLN A 19 1.84 2.36 2.23
CA GLN A 19 3.21 2.48 1.72
C GLN A 19 3.91 3.70 2.36
N ILE A 20 3.21 4.83 2.49
CA ILE A 20 3.72 6.02 3.20
C ILE A 20 3.95 5.70 4.68
N TYR A 21 3.03 4.98 5.32
CA TYR A 21 3.17 4.51 6.69
C TYR A 21 4.42 3.65 6.90
N ASN A 22 4.76 2.82 5.91
CA ASN A 22 5.99 2.04 5.92
C ASN A 22 7.26 2.89 5.64
N GLY A 23 7.13 4.17 5.30
CA GLY A 23 8.23 5.06 4.91
C GLY A 23 8.61 4.98 3.43
N ASP A 24 7.81 4.33 2.57
CA ASP A 24 8.05 4.27 1.11
C ASP A 24 7.24 5.36 0.37
N LEU A 25 7.65 6.62 0.51
CA LEU A 25 6.92 7.79 0.00
C LEU A 25 6.63 7.72 -1.51
N PHE A 26 7.64 7.40 -2.33
CA PHE A 26 7.48 7.33 -3.79
C PHE A 26 6.50 6.24 -4.23
N ARG A 27 6.46 5.10 -3.53
CA ARG A 27 5.50 4.02 -3.80
C ARG A 27 4.10 4.44 -3.40
N GLY A 28 3.96 5.17 -2.30
CA GLY A 28 2.70 5.76 -1.90
C GLY A 28 2.15 6.75 -2.91
N LEU A 29 2.99 7.67 -3.36
CA LEU A 29 2.62 8.67 -4.37
C LEU A 29 2.21 8.02 -5.70
N PHE A 30 2.92 6.98 -6.13
CA PHE A 30 2.55 6.20 -7.32
C PHE A 30 1.10 5.69 -7.23
N TRP A 31 0.72 5.05 -6.12
CA TRP A 31 -0.64 4.53 -5.94
C TRP A 31 -1.71 5.63 -5.83
N LEU A 32 -1.38 6.76 -5.21
CA LEU A 32 -2.28 7.91 -5.08
C LEU A 32 -2.63 8.56 -6.42
N ILE A 33 -1.74 8.51 -7.41
CA ILE A 33 -1.98 9.07 -8.75
C ILE A 33 -2.66 8.06 -9.67
N ILE A 34 -2.18 6.82 -9.65
CA ILE A 34 -2.65 5.78 -10.58
C ILE A 34 -4.08 5.33 -10.27
N THR A 35 -4.43 5.18 -8.99
CA THR A 35 -5.73 4.63 -8.61
C THR A 35 -6.91 5.52 -9.02
N PRO A 36 -6.90 6.86 -8.82
CA PRO A 36 -7.92 7.74 -9.37
C PRO A 36 -8.06 7.64 -10.88
N GLY A 37 -6.94 7.46 -11.61
CA GLY A 37 -6.95 7.24 -13.05
C GLY A 37 -7.72 5.98 -13.45
N PHE A 38 -7.54 4.87 -12.72
CA PHE A 38 -8.29 3.63 -12.95
C PHE A 38 -9.76 3.71 -12.53
N TRP A 39 -10.06 4.47 -11.47
CA TRP A 39 -11.44 4.75 -11.07
C TRP A 39 -12.20 5.47 -12.19
N ILE A 40 -11.63 6.56 -12.72
CA ILE A 40 -12.26 7.36 -13.79
C ILE A 40 -12.28 6.57 -15.11
N GLY A 41 -11.17 5.96 -15.49
CA GLY A 41 -11.01 5.30 -16.79
C GLY A 41 -11.84 4.02 -16.96
N THR A 42 -12.29 3.40 -15.87
CA THR A 42 -13.05 2.13 -15.93
C THR A 42 -14.43 2.17 -15.26
N GLY A 43 -14.90 3.36 -14.87
CA GLY A 43 -16.15 3.49 -14.12
C GLY A 43 -16.11 2.83 -12.74
N GLY A 44 -14.93 2.72 -12.15
CA GLY A 44 -14.71 2.24 -10.78
C GLY A 44 -14.39 0.75 -10.62
N CYS A 45 -14.57 -0.10 -11.64
CA CYS A 45 -14.30 -1.54 -11.50
C CYS A 45 -12.81 -1.84 -11.24
N LEU A 46 -11.88 -1.27 -12.02
CA LEU A 46 -10.45 -1.47 -11.77
C LEU A 46 -9.94 -0.70 -10.56
N GLY A 47 -10.66 0.34 -10.13
CA GLY A 47 -10.36 1.08 -8.90
C GLY A 47 -10.28 0.15 -7.70
N TRP A 48 -11.30 -0.68 -7.48
CA TRP A 48 -11.31 -1.66 -6.37
C TRP A 48 -10.16 -2.66 -6.43
N VAL A 49 -9.77 -3.10 -7.63
CA VAL A 49 -8.61 -3.99 -7.79
C VAL A 49 -7.33 -3.29 -7.31
N CYS A 50 -7.15 -2.01 -7.64
CA CYS A 50 -6.02 -1.21 -7.16
C CYS A 50 -6.00 -1.10 -5.62
N HIS A 51 -7.14 -0.97 -4.96
CA HIS A 51 -7.22 -0.93 -3.48
C HIS A 51 -6.72 -2.23 -2.85
N ILE A 52 -7.12 -3.39 -3.40
CA ILE A 52 -6.68 -4.70 -2.90
C ILE A 52 -5.18 -4.89 -3.14
N VAL A 53 -4.69 -4.58 -4.35
CA VAL A 53 -3.26 -4.70 -4.68
C VAL A 53 -2.42 -3.74 -3.83
N ALA A 54 -2.89 -2.50 -3.61
CA ALA A 54 -2.22 -1.55 -2.74
C ALA A 54 -2.16 -2.05 -1.29
N ALA A 55 -3.22 -2.70 -0.78
CA ALA A 55 -3.24 -3.29 0.55
C ALA A 55 -2.22 -4.43 0.71
N VAL A 56 -2.22 -5.39 -0.23
CA VAL A 56 -1.29 -6.53 -0.22
C VAL A 56 0.16 -6.05 -0.35
N THR A 57 0.43 -5.09 -1.23
CA THR A 57 1.79 -4.56 -1.39
C THR A 57 2.28 -3.78 -0.17
N ALA A 58 1.39 -3.05 0.53
CA ALA A 58 1.72 -2.40 1.79
C ALA A 58 1.97 -3.41 2.93
N HIS A 59 1.17 -4.48 2.98
CA HIS A 59 1.34 -5.57 3.94
C HIS A 59 2.72 -6.23 3.79
N ASN A 60 3.00 -6.77 2.61
CA ASN A 60 4.24 -7.53 2.35
C ASN A 60 5.47 -6.66 2.59
N ARG A 61 5.38 -5.37 2.20
CA ARG A 61 6.47 -4.42 2.43
C ARG A 61 6.72 -4.16 3.93
N ALA A 62 5.67 -4.11 4.74
CA ALA A 62 5.79 -3.99 6.19
C ALA A 62 6.41 -5.26 6.80
N GLU A 63 6.02 -6.45 6.32
CA GLU A 63 6.61 -7.72 6.75
C GLU A 63 8.10 -7.81 6.42
N ASP A 64 8.50 -7.48 5.19
CA ASP A 64 9.90 -7.53 4.76
C ASP A 64 10.78 -6.62 5.63
N LYS A 65 10.31 -5.40 5.91
CA LYS A 65 10.98 -4.45 6.80
C LYS A 65 11.07 -4.96 8.23
N THR A 66 10.04 -5.66 8.71
CA THR A 66 10.03 -6.29 10.04
C THR A 66 11.05 -7.42 10.11
N LYS A 67 11.06 -8.32 9.10
CA LYS A 67 12.03 -9.43 9.01
C LYS A 67 13.46 -8.92 8.96
N TYR A 68 13.75 -7.95 8.10
CA TYR A 68 15.07 -7.32 8.00
C TYR A 68 15.51 -6.74 9.35
N ARG A 69 14.62 -6.04 10.06
CA ARG A 69 14.92 -5.50 11.38
C ARG A 69 15.25 -6.59 12.41
N ILE A 70 14.70 -7.80 12.29
CA ILE A 70 15.00 -8.89 13.23
C ILE A 70 16.35 -9.56 12.91
N THR A 71 16.73 -9.68 11.64
CA THR A 71 17.99 -10.33 11.25
C THR A 71 19.24 -9.49 11.56
N VAL A 72 19.10 -8.17 11.57
CA VAL A 72 20.24 -7.22 11.67
C VAL A 72 20.47 -6.74 13.11
N VAL A 73 19.71 -7.25 14.09
CA VAL A 73 19.78 -6.90 15.51
C VAL A 73 20.17 -8.14 16.30
#